data_AF-A0AAV6XN95-F1
#
_entry.id   AF-A0AAV6XN95-F1
#
_cell.length_a   1.000
_cell.length_b   1.000
_cell.length_c   1.000
_cell.angle_alpha   90.00
_cell.angle_beta   90.00
_cell.angle_gamma   90.00
#
_symmetry.space_group_name_H-M   'P 1'
#
loop_
_entity.id
_entity.type
_entity.pdbx_description
1 polymer ?
#
loop_
_entity_poly.entity_id
_entity_poly.type
_entity_poly.pdbx_seq_one_letter_code
_entity_poly.pdbx_strand_id
1 'polypeptide(L)'
;MDRPVGVTQQRVTGFTAGSTAVSEFFPGPDQFFHRFVYDFKDFKDGYVQYSIINEGFLIGMIVTSALIIWKGLIGVAGSYSAIVVLSGSMEPGFKRGDILFLHMSKDPIRAGDIVVFNVDGRQIPIVHRVIKVHECQHTGEVDVLTKGDNNLGDDRLLYAQGQLWLQRHHIMGRALG
;
A
#
# COMPACT_ATOMS: atom_id res chain seq x y z
N MET A 1 -56.07 -100.50 -20.60
CA MET A 1 -56.57 -100.73 -19.23
C MET A 1 -55.38 -100.48 -18.33
N ASP A 2 -55.29 -99.46 -17.47
CA ASP A 2 -56.30 -98.61 -16.82
C ASP A 2 -55.67 -97.27 -16.40
N ARG A 3 -56.50 -96.23 -16.23
CA ARG A 3 -56.16 -95.05 -15.41
C ARG A 3 -56.37 -95.44 -13.92
N PRO A 4 -55.64 -94.84 -12.96
CA PRO A 4 -56.25 -93.70 -12.25
C PRO A 4 -55.30 -92.60 -11.75
N VAL A 5 -55.97 -91.59 -11.22
CA VAL A 5 -55.57 -90.24 -10.76
C VAL A 5 -54.81 -90.26 -9.42
N GLY A 6 -53.93 -89.27 -9.22
CA GLY A 6 -53.40 -88.92 -7.89
C GLY A 6 -52.71 -87.55 -7.89
N VAL A 7 -53.34 -86.55 -7.30
CA VAL A 7 -52.77 -85.22 -7.01
C VAL A 7 -51.96 -85.30 -5.72
N THR A 8 -50.72 -84.79 -5.70
CA THR A 8 -50.05 -84.34 -4.47
C THR A 8 -49.09 -83.20 -4.82
N GLN A 9 -49.38 -82.00 -4.30
CA GLN A 9 -48.44 -80.87 -4.30
C GLN A 9 -47.29 -81.15 -3.32
N GLN A 10 -46.04 -80.86 -3.71
CA GLN A 10 -45.18 -79.89 -3.02
C GLN A 10 -43.77 -79.78 -3.63
N ARG A 11 -43.37 -78.50 -3.83
CA ARG A 11 -42.03 -77.91 -3.74
C ARG A 11 -40.97 -78.34 -4.76
N VAL A 12 -40.96 -77.66 -5.91
CA VAL A 12 -39.76 -77.50 -6.74
C VAL A 12 -38.93 -76.33 -6.18
N THR A 13 -37.86 -76.66 -5.46
CA THR A 13 -36.74 -75.74 -5.25
C THR A 13 -35.70 -76.00 -6.33
N GLY A 14 -35.35 -74.97 -7.10
CA GLY A 14 -34.11 -74.97 -7.87
C GLY A 14 -34.15 -74.19 -9.18
N PHE A 15 -33.55 -73.00 -9.14
CA PHE A 15 -32.93 -72.29 -10.26
C PHE A 15 -33.84 -71.58 -11.29
N THR A 16 -34.11 -70.30 -11.03
CA THR A 16 -34.35 -69.29 -12.06
C THR A 16 -33.04 -68.51 -12.23
N ALA A 17 -32.29 -68.76 -13.30
CA ALA A 17 -31.16 -67.93 -13.68
C ALA A 17 -31.69 -66.60 -14.22
N GLY A 18 -31.42 -65.50 -13.50
CA GLY A 18 -31.92 -64.16 -13.81
C GLY A 18 -31.34 -63.61 -15.12
N SER A 19 -32.24 -63.22 -16.02
CA SER A 19 -31.99 -62.39 -17.21
C SER A 19 -31.84 -60.90 -16.87
N THR A 20 -31.64 -60.55 -15.61
CA THR A 20 -31.67 -59.16 -15.11
C THR A 20 -30.28 -58.49 -15.08
N ALA A 21 -29.19 -59.24 -15.30
CA ALA A 21 -27.83 -58.74 -15.04
C ALA A 21 -27.21 -57.91 -16.18
N VAL A 22 -27.84 -57.82 -17.37
CA VAL A 22 -27.22 -57.15 -18.54
C VAL A 22 -27.64 -55.68 -18.66
N SER A 23 -28.84 -55.32 -18.22
CA SER A 23 -29.34 -53.94 -18.26
C SER A 23 -28.82 -53.03 -17.13
N GLU A 24 -28.19 -53.61 -16.10
CA GLU A 24 -27.60 -52.85 -14.99
C GLU A 24 -26.14 -52.43 -15.25
N PHE A 25 -25.50 -52.94 -16.32
CA PHE A 25 -24.07 -52.71 -16.56
C PHE A 25 -23.75 -51.69 -17.66
N PHE A 26 -24.72 -51.29 -18.49
CA PHE A 26 -24.51 -50.31 -19.56
C PHE A 26 -25.56 -49.18 -19.46
N PRO A 27 -25.16 -47.92 -19.19
CA PRO A 27 -26.09 -46.79 -19.20
C PRO A 27 -26.80 -46.66 -20.55
N GLY A 28 -28.04 -46.17 -20.55
CA GLY A 28 -28.77 -45.84 -21.77
C GLY A 28 -28.07 -44.72 -22.58
N PRO A 29 -28.27 -44.63 -23.91
CA PRO A 29 -27.64 -43.62 -24.76
C PRO A 29 -27.92 -42.17 -24.31
N ASP A 30 -29.10 -41.95 -23.72
CA ASP A 30 -29.56 -40.70 -23.11
C ASP A 30 -28.77 -40.34 -21.85
N GLN A 31 -28.47 -41.33 -21.00
CA GLN A 31 -27.67 -41.12 -19.80
C GLN A 31 -26.21 -40.82 -20.12
N PHE A 32 -25.66 -41.44 -21.16
CA PHE A 32 -24.33 -41.12 -21.66
C PHE A 32 -24.23 -39.68 -22.16
N PHE A 33 -25.20 -39.24 -22.96
CA PHE A 33 -25.21 -37.87 -23.49
C PHE A 33 -25.36 -36.84 -22.36
N HIS A 34 -26.27 -37.09 -21.41
CA HIS A 34 -26.47 -36.20 -20.27
C HIS A 34 -25.19 -36.12 -19.42
N ARG A 35 -24.57 -37.25 -19.08
CA ARG A 35 -23.31 -37.27 -18.32
C ARG A 35 -22.19 -36.54 -19.05
N PHE A 36 -22.07 -36.72 -20.37
CA PHE A 36 -21.09 -36.02 -21.18
C PHE A 36 -21.27 -34.49 -21.14
N VAL A 37 -22.52 -34.01 -21.22
CA VAL A 37 -22.82 -32.56 -21.15
C VAL A 37 -22.47 -31.98 -19.78
N TYR A 38 -22.78 -32.69 -18.69
CA TYR A 38 -22.44 -32.24 -17.34
C TYR A 38 -20.93 -32.28 -17.10
N ASP A 39 -20.24 -33.36 -17.48
CA ASP A 39 -18.78 -33.46 -17.37
C ASP A 39 -18.08 -32.35 -18.19
N PHE A 40 -18.61 -32.02 -19.38
CA PHE A 40 -18.10 -30.92 -20.19
C PHE A 40 -18.36 -29.54 -19.57
N LYS A 41 -19.54 -29.33 -18.97
CA LYS A 41 -19.90 -28.11 -18.27
C LYS A 41 -19.04 -27.91 -17.01
N ASP A 42 -18.89 -28.94 -16.20
CA ASP A 42 -18.07 -28.91 -14.98
C ASP A 42 -16.58 -28.71 -15.31
N PHE A 43 -16.08 -29.32 -16.39
CA PHE A 43 -14.73 -29.08 -16.89
C PHE A 43 -14.53 -27.62 -17.30
N LYS A 44 -15.46 -27.05 -18.07
CA LYS A 44 -15.38 -25.66 -18.52
C LYS A 44 -15.51 -24.68 -17.35
N ASP A 45 -16.44 -24.91 -16.43
CA ASP A 45 -16.68 -24.06 -15.27
C ASP A 45 -15.47 -24.11 -14.32
N GLY A 46 -14.84 -25.28 -14.15
CA GLY A 46 -13.58 -25.43 -13.41
C GLY A 46 -12.39 -24.70 -14.06
N TYR A 47 -12.25 -24.79 -15.38
CA TYR A 47 -11.20 -24.09 -16.12
C TYR A 47 -11.37 -22.57 -16.06
N VAL A 48 -12.60 -22.07 -16.26
CA VAL A 48 -12.92 -20.64 -16.15
C VAL A 48 -12.69 -20.15 -14.72
N GLN A 49 -13.14 -20.88 -13.70
CA GLN A 49 -12.90 -20.54 -12.30
C GLN A 49 -11.39 -20.47 -11.98
N TYR A 50 -10.60 -21.42 -12.47
CA TYR A 50 -9.14 -21.43 -12.30
C TYR A 50 -8.46 -20.24 -13.01
N SER A 51 -8.92 -19.88 -14.22
CA SER A 51 -8.42 -18.70 -14.96
C SER A 51 -8.66 -17.41 -14.17
N ILE A 52 -9.88 -17.19 -13.69
CA ILE A 52 -10.24 -15.98 -12.93
C ILE A 52 -9.49 -15.90 -11.60
N ILE A 53 -9.30 -17.04 -10.91
CA ILE A 53 -8.52 -17.09 -9.66
C ILE A 53 -7.06 -16.73 -9.92
N ASN A 54 -6.44 -17.29 -10.96
CA ASN A 54 -5.03 -17.02 -11.27
C ASN A 54 -4.82 -15.57 -11.74
N GLU A 55 -5.70 -15.05 -12.59
CA GLU A 55 -5.65 -13.66 -13.05
C GLU A 55 -5.83 -12.68 -11.89
N GLY A 56 -6.80 -12.94 -11.01
CA GLY A 56 -7.00 -12.16 -9.79
C GLY A 56 -5.79 -12.20 -8.86
N PHE A 57 -5.16 -13.36 -8.71
CA PHE A 57 -3.94 -13.51 -7.92
C PHE A 57 -2.76 -12.73 -8.51
N LEU A 58 -2.54 -12.80 -9.82
CA LEU A 58 -1.48 -12.04 -10.50
C LEU A 58 -1.68 -10.53 -10.37
N ILE A 59 -2.91 -10.04 -10.57
CA ILE A 59 -3.24 -8.62 -10.37
C ILE A 59 -3.01 -8.21 -8.91
N GLY A 60 -3.44 -9.03 -7.96
CA GLY A 60 -3.22 -8.81 -6.53
C GLY A 60 -1.74 -8.69 -6.17
N MET A 61 -0.88 -9.53 -6.75
CA MET A 61 0.57 -9.49 -6.56
C MET A 61 1.21 -8.22 -7.18
N ILE A 62 0.76 -7.81 -8.37
CA ILE A 62 1.24 -6.58 -9.01
C ILE A 62 0.87 -5.35 -8.16
N VAL A 63 -0.39 -5.25 -7.72
CA VAL A 63 -0.84 -4.13 -6.89
C VAL A 63 -0.11 -4.10 -5.56
N THR A 64 0.03 -5.26 -4.89
CA THR A 64 0.69 -5.34 -3.58
C THR A 64 2.18 -4.99 -3.69
N SER A 65 2.88 -5.51 -4.70
CA SER A 65 4.29 -5.18 -4.92
C SER A 65 4.50 -3.69 -5.25
N ALA A 66 3.62 -3.08 -6.06
CA ALA A 66 3.63 -1.66 -6.32
C ALA A 66 3.44 -0.83 -5.04
N LEU A 67 2.52 -1.23 -4.15
CA LEU A 67 2.29 -0.56 -2.87
C LEU A 67 3.48 -0.72 -1.91
N ILE A 68 4.13 -1.89 -1.88
CA ILE A 68 5.34 -2.12 -1.07
C ILE A 68 6.48 -1.25 -1.58
N ILE A 69 6.71 -1.20 -2.90
CA ILE A 69 7.74 -0.35 -3.50
C ILE A 69 7.44 1.13 -3.21
N TRP A 70 6.21 1.57 -3.38
CA TRP A 70 5.78 2.94 -3.07
C TRP A 70 6.03 3.31 -1.61
N LYS A 71 5.62 2.45 -0.67
CA LYS A 71 5.85 2.65 0.77
C LYS A 71 7.35 2.60 1.12
N GLY A 72 8.12 1.73 0.47
CA GLY A 72 9.57 1.67 0.60
C GLY A 72 10.23 2.97 0.11
N LEU A 73 9.82 3.47 -1.05
CA LEU A 73 10.28 4.75 -1.60
C LEU A 73 9.91 5.91 -0.68
N ILE A 74 8.70 5.96 -0.13
CA ILE A 74 8.32 6.95 0.88
C ILE A 74 9.17 6.80 2.16
N GLY A 75 9.53 5.59 2.58
CA GLY A 75 10.39 5.39 3.76
C GLY A 75 11.80 5.92 3.55
N VAL A 76 12.38 5.67 2.37
CA VAL A 76 13.72 6.16 1.98
C VAL A 76 13.69 7.67 1.72
N ALA A 77 12.66 8.14 1.01
CA ALA A 77 12.46 9.55 0.69
C ALA A 77 11.90 10.37 1.85
N GLY A 78 11.35 9.74 2.89
CA GLY A 78 10.68 10.39 4.02
C GLY A 78 11.60 11.22 4.91
N SER A 79 12.90 11.20 4.62
CA SER A 79 13.89 12.12 5.18
C SER A 79 14.11 13.38 4.32
N TYR A 80 13.45 13.48 3.17
CA TYR A 80 13.58 14.54 2.15
C TYR A 80 12.21 15.13 1.85
N SER A 81 11.79 16.13 2.63
CA SER A 81 10.62 16.93 2.25
C SER A 81 11.05 17.90 1.15
N ALA A 82 10.41 17.85 -0.02
CA ALA A 82 10.67 18.80 -1.09
C ALA A 82 9.74 20.02 -0.94
N ILE A 83 10.31 21.22 -0.88
CA ILE A 83 9.53 22.47 -0.87
C ILE A 83 9.99 23.37 -2.02
N VAL A 84 9.10 24.24 -2.49
CA VAL A 84 9.40 25.20 -3.55
C VAL A 84 9.60 26.58 -2.94
N VAL A 85 10.66 27.28 -3.37
CA VAL A 85 10.92 28.65 -2.95
C VAL A 85 9.90 29.61 -3.58
N LEU A 86 9.08 30.24 -2.74
CA LEU A 86 7.99 31.11 -3.17
C LEU A 86 8.42 32.58 -3.34
N SER A 87 9.52 33.00 -2.73
CA SER A 87 10.00 34.40 -2.68
C SER A 87 11.49 34.54 -3.02
N GLY A 88 11.91 35.73 -3.46
CA GLY A 88 13.32 36.08 -3.70
C GLY A 88 14.09 36.53 -2.45
N SER A 89 13.65 36.16 -1.24
CA SER A 89 14.31 36.56 0.01
C SER A 89 15.65 35.86 0.24
N MET A 90 15.88 34.75 -0.47
CA MET A 90 17.12 33.97 -0.43
C MET A 90 18.06 34.25 -1.62
N GLU A 91 17.81 35.30 -2.39
CA GLU A 91 18.71 35.69 -3.48
C GLU A 91 20.04 36.26 -2.94
N PRO A 92 21.20 35.98 -3.58
CA PRO A 92 21.38 35.25 -4.85
C PRO A 92 21.48 33.72 -4.72
N GLY A 93 21.42 33.17 -3.51
CA GLY A 93 21.63 31.74 -3.25
C GLY A 93 20.54 30.85 -3.86
N PHE A 94 19.27 31.20 -3.63
CA PHE A 94 18.12 30.50 -4.20
C PHE A 94 17.17 31.47 -4.88
N LYS A 95 16.68 31.06 -6.05
CA LYS A 95 15.71 31.81 -6.85
C LYS A 95 14.31 31.27 -6.64
N ARG A 96 13.33 32.13 -6.92
CA ARG A 96 11.93 31.72 -6.95
C ARG A 96 11.73 30.57 -7.94
N GLY A 97 11.10 29.49 -7.48
CA GLY A 97 10.89 28.27 -8.27
C GLY A 97 11.92 27.17 -8.03
N ASP A 98 12.99 27.43 -7.29
CA ASP A 98 13.95 26.39 -6.91
C ASP A 98 13.31 25.37 -5.96
N ILE A 99 13.67 24.11 -6.14
CA ILE A 99 13.23 22.99 -5.31
C ILE A 99 14.30 22.73 -4.25
N LEU A 100 13.92 22.81 -2.98
CA LEU A 100 14.80 22.52 -1.85
C LEU A 100 14.46 21.16 -1.27
N PHE A 101 15.48 20.32 -1.13
CA PHE A 101 15.37 19.07 -0.40
C PHE A 101 15.70 19.31 1.06
N LEU A 102 14.74 19.01 1.94
CA LEU A 102 14.90 19.21 3.37
C LEU A 102 15.35 17.94 4.04
N HIS A 103 16.51 17.99 4.69
CA HIS A 103 17.02 16.90 5.49
C HIS A 103 17.23 17.34 6.93
N MET A 104 16.60 16.63 7.86
CA MET A 104 16.78 16.87 9.29
C MET A 104 17.85 15.92 9.82
N SER A 105 19.09 16.40 9.97
CA SER A 105 20.13 15.59 10.63
C SER A 105 20.06 15.72 12.15
N LYS A 106 20.76 14.81 12.82
CA LYS A 106 20.93 14.81 14.28
C LYS A 106 21.96 15.84 14.77
N ASP A 107 22.71 16.45 13.86
CA ASP A 107 23.75 17.43 14.20
C ASP A 107 23.14 18.72 14.75
N PRO A 108 23.83 19.42 15.66
CA PRO A 108 23.38 20.71 16.16
C PRO A 108 23.28 21.73 15.01
N ILE A 109 22.29 22.61 15.10
CA ILE A 109 22.06 23.68 14.13
C ILE A 109 23.13 24.74 14.33
N ARG A 110 23.75 25.19 13.24
CA ARG A 110 24.84 26.18 13.29
C ARG A 110 24.46 27.45 12.55
N ALA A 111 25.12 28.54 12.92
CA ALA A 111 25.05 29.76 12.13
C ALA A 111 25.57 29.49 10.71
N GLY A 112 24.82 29.93 9.70
CA GLY A 112 25.06 29.66 8.29
C GLY A 112 24.13 28.60 7.69
N ASP A 113 23.52 27.74 8.50
CA ASP A 113 22.56 26.72 8.04
C ASP A 113 21.34 27.38 7.41
N ILE A 114 20.79 26.76 6.36
CA ILE A 114 19.54 27.21 5.74
C ILE A 114 18.42 26.33 6.30
N VAL A 115 17.53 26.94 7.07
CA VAL A 115 16.48 26.24 7.78
C VAL A 115 15.12 26.60 7.20
N VAL A 116 14.24 25.61 7.23
CA VAL A 116 12.83 25.81 6.95
C VAL A 116 12.09 25.71 8.26
N PHE A 117 11.34 26.75 8.59
CA PHE A 117 10.57 26.81 9.81
C PHE A 117 9.13 27.18 9.54
N ASN A 118 8.25 26.70 10.42
CA ASN A 118 6.87 27.13 10.49
C ASN A 118 6.66 28.02 11.72
N VAL A 119 5.86 29.07 11.55
CA VAL A 119 5.47 29.97 12.64
C VAL A 119 4.03 29.67 13.01
N ASP A 120 3.74 29.57 14.29
CA ASP A 120 2.39 29.32 14.77
C ASP A 120 1.42 30.40 14.26
N GLY A 121 0.32 29.96 13.67
CA GLY A 121 -0.67 30.83 13.04
C GLY A 121 -0.38 31.19 11.58
N ARG A 122 0.72 30.72 10.98
CA ARG A 122 0.97 30.80 9.53
C ARG A 122 0.86 29.42 8.88
N GLN A 123 0.27 29.38 7.69
CA GLN A 123 0.14 28.15 6.91
C GLN A 123 1.31 27.93 5.93
N ILE A 124 2.04 29.01 5.61
CA ILE A 124 3.12 28.97 4.61
C ILE A 124 4.46 28.97 5.36
N PRO A 125 5.31 27.95 5.15
CA PRO A 125 6.61 27.88 5.77
C PRO A 125 7.61 28.86 5.15
N ILE A 126 8.60 29.25 5.94
CA ILE A 126 9.60 30.25 5.57
C ILE A 126 10.97 29.60 5.52
N VAL A 127 11.76 29.94 4.50
CA VAL A 127 13.11 29.43 4.27
C VAL A 127 14.08 30.58 4.44
N HIS A 128 14.92 30.56 5.47
CA HIS A 128 15.92 31.61 5.70
C HIS A 128 17.21 31.04 6.32
N ARG A 129 18.27 31.85 6.32
CA ARG A 129 19.57 31.47 6.88
C ARG A 129 19.63 31.76 8.37
N VAL A 130 20.19 30.82 9.12
CA VAL A 130 20.49 31.01 10.53
C VAL A 130 21.63 32.01 10.67
N ILE A 131 21.40 33.11 11.38
CA ILE A 131 22.41 34.13 11.67
C ILE A 131 22.93 34.06 13.10
N LYS A 132 22.14 33.48 14.03
CA LYS A 132 22.57 33.32 15.42
C LYS A 132 21.95 32.06 16.03
N VAL A 133 22.74 31.37 16.84
CA VAL A 133 22.32 30.22 17.63
C VAL A 133 22.72 30.48 19.08
N HIS A 134 21.79 30.27 19.99
CA HIS A 134 22.06 30.20 21.42
C HIS A 134 21.73 28.78 21.89
N GLU A 135 22.72 28.08 22.41
CA GLU A 135 22.53 26.78 23.05
C GLU A 135 22.49 26.99 24.56
N CYS A 136 21.37 26.64 25.18
CA CYS A 136 21.24 26.70 26.62
C CYS A 136 21.91 25.46 27.24
N GLN A 137 23.09 25.63 27.83
CA GLN A 137 23.91 24.52 28.36
C GLN A 137 23.21 23.70 29.46
N HIS A 138 22.20 24.27 30.14
CA HIS A 138 21.50 23.62 31.24
C HIS A 138 20.25 22.83 30.81
N THR A 139 19.56 23.26 29.75
CA THR A 139 18.33 22.61 29.26
C THR A 139 18.53 21.85 27.96
N GLY A 140 19.62 22.09 27.24
CA GLY A 140 19.85 21.57 25.90
C GLY A 140 18.95 22.21 24.83
N GLU A 141 18.21 23.26 25.18
CA GLU A 141 17.38 24.00 24.24
C GLU A 141 18.23 24.84 23.29
N VAL A 142 17.83 24.88 22.04
CA VAL A 142 18.50 25.62 20.97
C VAL A 142 17.56 26.70 20.47
N ASP A 143 17.96 27.94 20.69
CA ASP A 143 17.28 29.14 20.23
C ASP A 143 17.98 29.69 18.99
N VAL A 144 17.21 29.90 17.94
CA VAL A 144 17.72 30.23 16.61
C VAL A 144 17.13 31.54 16.13
N LEU A 145 17.99 32.39 15.56
CA LEU A 145 17.59 33.60 14.85
C LEU A 145 17.90 33.44 13.37
N THR A 146 16.90 33.71 12.53
CA THR A 146 16.97 33.59 11.08
C THR A 146 16.90 34.95 10.40
N LYS A 147 17.43 35.01 9.18
CA LYS A 147 17.34 36.15 8.28
C LYS A 147 17.38 35.68 6.84
N GLY A 148 16.53 36.24 5.97
CA GLY A 148 16.66 36.09 4.53
C GLY A 148 17.93 36.75 3.99
N ASP A 149 18.63 36.08 3.08
CA ASP A 149 19.89 36.56 2.50
C ASP A 149 19.74 37.95 1.86
N ASN A 150 18.61 38.20 1.20
CA ASN A 150 18.26 39.48 0.54
C ASN A 150 17.45 40.44 1.44
N ASN A 151 17.13 40.08 2.68
CA ASN A 151 16.36 40.94 3.58
C ASN A 151 17.27 41.97 4.28
N LEU A 152 16.74 43.15 4.63
CA LEU A 152 17.50 44.18 5.37
C LEU A 152 17.62 43.90 6.88
N GLY A 153 16.60 43.27 7.46
CA GLY A 153 16.51 42.97 8.90
C GLY A 153 16.45 41.47 9.20
N ASP A 154 16.45 41.14 10.49
CA ASP A 154 16.19 39.78 10.98
C ASP A 154 14.69 39.43 10.92
N ASP A 155 14.38 38.15 11.09
CA ASP A 155 13.01 37.65 10.94
C ASP A 155 12.14 37.77 12.20
N ARG A 156 12.56 38.52 13.23
CA ARG A 156 11.78 38.63 14.49
C ARG A 156 10.37 39.16 14.29
N LEU A 157 10.19 40.06 13.33
CA LEU A 157 8.88 40.60 12.95
C LEU A 157 7.98 39.56 12.24
N LEU A 158 8.56 38.46 11.76
CA LEU A 158 7.85 37.36 11.10
C LEU A 158 7.40 36.27 12.07
N TYR A 159 7.96 36.23 13.28
CA TYR A 159 7.64 35.25 14.31
C TYR A 159 6.27 35.53 14.96
N ALA A 160 5.83 34.62 15.83
CA ALA A 160 4.60 34.82 16.59
C ALA A 160 4.73 36.03 17.53
N GLN A 161 3.60 36.58 17.96
CA GLN A 161 3.59 37.80 18.78
C GLN A 161 4.36 37.57 20.10
N GLY A 162 5.41 38.38 20.32
CA GLY A 162 6.29 38.26 21.49
C GLY A 162 7.39 37.21 21.38
N GLN A 163 7.47 36.48 20.27
CA GLN A 163 8.52 35.49 20.02
C GLN A 163 9.77 36.17 19.45
N LEU A 164 10.92 35.95 20.09
CA LEU A 164 12.21 36.50 19.66
C LEU A 164 13.16 35.46 19.05
N TRP A 165 12.90 34.19 19.32
CA TRP A 165 13.75 33.05 18.96
C TRP A 165 12.90 31.90 18.44
N LEU A 166 13.43 31.17 17.47
CA LEU A 166 12.86 29.92 16.98
C LEU A 166 13.49 28.76 17.75
N GLN A 167 12.64 27.90 18.29
CA GLN A 167 13.05 26.65 18.93
C GLN A 167 13.07 25.49 17.92
N ARG A 168 13.75 24.40 18.28
CA ARG A 168 13.86 23.16 17.48
C ARG A 168 12.52 22.69 16.88
N HIS A 169 11.42 22.78 17.64
CA HIS A 169 10.12 22.29 17.20
C HIS A 169 9.47 23.14 16.07
N HIS A 170 9.89 24.39 15.90
CA HIS A 170 9.46 25.23 14.79
C HIS A 170 10.19 24.87 13.48
N ILE A 171 11.35 24.20 13.58
CA ILE A 171 12.23 23.91 12.46
C ILE A 171 11.83 22.57 11.85
N MET A 172 11.34 22.63 10.62
CA MET A 172 10.89 21.44 9.89
C MET A 172 12.03 20.67 9.24
N GLY A 173 13.13 21.36 8.90
CA GLY A 173 14.31 20.73 8.34
C GLY A 173 15.36 21.74 7.89
N ARG A 174 16.50 21.22 7.45
CA ARG A 174 17.55 22.03 6.83
C ARG A 174 17.56 21.79 5.33
N ALA A 175 17.62 22.86 4.56
CA ALA A 175 17.75 22.76 3.12
C ALA A 175 19.15 22.28 2.76
N LEU A 176 19.21 21.21 1.96
CA LEU A 176 20.39 20.81 1.22
C LEU A 176 20.34 21.55 -0.12
N GLY A 177 21.26 22.49 -0.30
CA GLY A 177 21.44 23.28 -1.52
C GLY A 177 22.74 22.95 -2.21
#